data_AF-A0AAE1LMD5-F1
#
_entry.id   AF-A0AAE1LMD5-F1
#
_cell.length_a   1.000
_cell.length_b   1.000
_cell.length_c   1.000
_cell.angle_alpha   90.00
_cell.angle_beta   90.00
_cell.angle_gamma   90.00
#
_symmetry.space_group_name_H-M   'P 1'
#
loop_
_entity.id
_entity.type
_entity.pdbx_description
1 polymer ?
#
loop_
_entity_poly.entity_id
_entity_poly.type
_entity_poly.pdbx_seq_one_letter_code
_entity_poly.pdbx_strand_id
1 'polypeptide(L)'
;MLKDRDFWYEEARAALRQRLSLAGQTRPAPRAKNVIFMVGDGMGVSTVTAARILRGQRQGRPGEEATLAWDRFPTVGLAKVSARARPERSAL
;
A
#
# COMPACT_ATOMS: atom_id res chain seq x y z
N MET A 1 5.12 25.33 -2.79
CA MET A 1 4.86 25.68 -1.38
C MET A 1 5.58 24.63 -0.54
N LEU A 2 6.55 25.02 0.27
CA LEU A 2 7.24 24.08 1.15
C LEU A 2 6.27 23.67 2.25
N LYS A 3 6.13 22.36 2.47
CA LYS A 3 5.36 21.81 3.58
C LYS A 3 6.10 22.08 4.87
N ASP A 4 5.40 22.71 5.82
CA ASP A 4 5.96 22.96 7.14
C ASP A 4 5.76 21.77 8.09
N ARG A 5 6.24 21.92 9.31
CA ARG A 5 6.13 20.91 10.36
C ARG A 5 4.66 20.57 10.66
N ASP A 6 3.80 21.58 10.77
CA ASP A 6 2.43 21.41 11.24
C ASP A 6 1.58 20.65 10.21
N PHE A 7 1.84 20.86 8.91
CA PHE A 7 1.31 20.06 7.82
C PHE A 7 1.53 18.55 8.04
N TRP A 8 2.78 18.14 8.31
CA TRP A 8 3.12 16.72 8.47
C TRP A 8 2.53 16.12 9.75
N TYR A 9 2.42 16.90 10.83
CA TYR A 9 1.75 16.43 12.06
C TYR A 9 0.26 16.19 11.85
N GLU A 10 -0.43 17.07 11.13
CA GLU A 10 -1.86 16.90 10.86
C GLU A 10 -2.12 15.73 9.91
N GLU A 11 -1.28 15.52 8.89
CA GLU A 11 -1.38 14.34 8.01
C GLU A 11 -1.20 13.03 8.80
N ALA A 12 -0.18 12.96 9.67
CA ALA A 12 0.06 11.80 10.52
C ALA A 12 -1.09 11.54 11.52
N ARG A 13 -1.63 12.60 12.14
CA ARG A 13 -2.79 12.50 13.04
C ARG A 13 -4.03 11.99 12.31
N ALA A 14 -4.28 12.49 11.09
CA ALA A 14 -5.38 12.03 10.26
C ALA A 14 -5.24 10.53 9.92
N ALA A 15 -4.05 10.10 9.50
CA ALA A 15 -3.76 8.69 9.20
C ALA A 15 -3.98 7.79 10.43
N LEU A 16 -3.54 8.24 11.62
CA LEU A 16 -3.75 7.50 12.87
C LEU A 16 -5.24 7.37 13.23
N ARG A 17 -5.99 8.47 13.17
CA ARG A 17 -7.45 8.45 13.44
C ARG A 17 -8.17 7.49 12.50
N GLN A 18 -7.82 7.52 11.22
CA GLN A 18 -8.38 6.60 10.23
C GLN A 18 -8.07 5.13 10.60
N ARG A 19 -6.82 4.82 10.96
CA ARG A 19 -6.41 3.46 11.35
C ARG A 19 -7.16 2.96 12.59
N LEU A 20 -7.30 3.81 13.61
CA LEU A 20 -8.00 3.47 14.86
C LEU A 20 -9.49 3.21 14.62
N SER A 21 -10.12 3.96 13.71
CA SER A 21 -11.54 3.73 13.36
C SER A 21 -11.79 2.35 12.74
N LEU A 22 -10.80 1.81 12.02
CA LEU A 22 -10.85 0.46 11.44
C LEU A 22 -10.55 -0.62 12.49
N ALA A 23 -9.57 -0.37 13.37
CA ALA A 23 -9.16 -1.33 14.42
C ALA A 23 -10.23 -1.54 15.50
N GLY A 24 -11.07 -0.52 15.77
CA GLY A 24 -12.21 -0.64 16.69
C GLY A 24 -13.29 -1.64 16.25
N GLN A 25 -13.21 -2.16 15.02
CA GLN A 25 -14.08 -3.22 14.51
C GLN A 25 -13.55 -4.60 14.96
N THR A 26 -13.58 -4.85 16.27
CA THR A 26 -13.08 -6.09 16.91
C THR A 26 -13.96 -7.33 16.69
N ARG A 27 -15.07 -7.21 15.94
CA ARG A 27 -15.90 -8.36 15.60
C ARG A 27 -15.26 -9.14 14.46
N PRO A 28 -15.18 -10.48 14.53
CA PRO A 28 -14.73 -11.28 13.40
C PRO A 28 -15.60 -10.94 12.19
N ALA A 29 -14.95 -10.51 11.11
CA ALA A 29 -15.66 -10.17 9.89
C ALA A 29 -16.46 -11.38 9.41
N PRO A 30 -17.71 -11.19 8.97
CA PRO A 30 -18.51 -12.29 8.43
C PRO A 30 -17.76 -12.93 7.25
N ARG A 31 -17.96 -14.23 7.07
CA ARG A 31 -17.36 -14.98 5.96
C ARG A 31 -17.69 -14.30 4.62
N ALA A 32 -16.66 -14.04 3.81
CA ALA A 32 -16.82 -13.42 2.50
C ALA A 32 -17.62 -14.34 1.56
N LYS A 33 -18.63 -13.75 0.88
CA LYS A 33 -19.43 -14.45 -0.14
C LYS A 33 -18.76 -14.44 -1.52
N ASN A 34 -18.01 -13.38 -1.82
CA ASN A 34 -17.38 -13.14 -3.11
C ASN A 34 -15.90 -12.79 -2.92
N VAL A 35 -15.08 -13.16 -3.89
CA VAL A 35 -13.66 -12.80 -3.94
C VAL A 35 -13.39 -12.14 -5.29
N ILE A 36 -12.82 -10.93 -5.26
CA ILE A 36 -12.29 -10.25 -6.45
C ILE A 36 -10.78 -10.25 -6.29
N PHE A 37 -10.08 -10.87 -7.25
CA PHE A 37 -8.63 -10.93 -7.26
C PHE A 37 -8.09 -10.17 -8.47
N MET A 38 -7.28 -9.14 -8.20
CA MET A 38 -6.65 -8.31 -9.21
C MET A 38 -5.17 -8.65 -9.29
N VAL A 39 -4.69 -9.05 -10.47
CA VAL A 39 -3.29 -9.35 -10.72
C VAL A 39 -2.72 -8.31 -11.68
N GLY A 40 -1.74 -7.54 -11.21
CA GLY A 40 -0.91 -6.72 -12.08
C GLY A 40 0.35 -7.50 -12.43
N ASP A 41 0.44 -8.02 -13.65
CA ASP A 41 1.66 -8.65 -14.14
C ASP A 41 2.80 -7.64 -14.18
N GLY A 42 3.97 -8.01 -13.64
CA GLY A 42 5.12 -7.11 -13.49
C GLY A 42 4.92 -5.92 -12.54
N MET A 43 3.82 -5.86 -11.77
CA MET A 43 3.50 -4.73 -10.90
C MET A 43 4.19 -4.83 -9.52
N GLY A 44 5.51 -4.69 -9.51
CA GLY A 44 6.30 -4.57 -8.28
C GLY A 44 6.13 -3.23 -7.57
N VAL A 45 6.79 -3.07 -6.42
CA VAL A 45 6.73 -1.84 -5.60
C VAL A 45 7.18 -0.60 -6.38
N SER A 46 8.22 -0.71 -7.20
CA SER A 46 8.71 0.38 -8.05
C SER A 46 7.69 0.78 -9.11
N THR A 47 7.06 -0.19 -9.77
CA THR A 47 6.00 0.04 -10.77
C THR A 47 4.79 0.75 -10.15
N VAL A 48 4.38 0.34 -8.93
CA VAL A 48 3.29 1.01 -8.20
C VAL A 48 3.65 2.46 -7.88
N THR A 49 4.86 2.75 -7.42
CA THR A 49 5.31 4.13 -7.14
C THR A 49 5.40 4.97 -8.42
N ALA A 50 5.93 4.43 -9.52
CA ALA A 50 5.96 5.12 -10.80
C ALA A 50 4.54 5.45 -11.30
N ALA A 51 3.59 4.53 -11.14
CA ALA A 51 2.20 4.74 -11.48
C ALA A 51 1.52 5.84 -10.63
N ARG A 52 1.86 5.95 -9.33
CA ARG A 52 1.43 7.07 -8.47
C ARG A 52 1.90 8.40 -9.03
N ILE A 53 3.20 8.53 -9.27
CA ILE A 53 3.81 9.76 -9.78
C ILE A 53 3.17 10.16 -11.12
N LEU A 54 3.10 9.21 -12.06
CA LEU A 54 2.48 9.43 -13.37
C LEU A 54 1.02 9.85 -13.25
N ARG A 55 0.24 9.24 -12.34
CA ARG A 55 -1.14 9.64 -12.08
C ARG A 55 -1.23 11.09 -11.63
N GLY A 56 -0.41 11.51 -10.66
CA GLY A 56 -0.42 12.88 -10.18
C GLY A 56 0.02 13.89 -11.24
N GLN A 57 1.03 13.55 -12.04
CA GLN A 57 1.48 14.38 -13.16
C GLN A 57 0.39 14.55 -14.23
N ARG A 58 -0.35 13.49 -14.55
CA ARG A 58 -1.53 13.56 -15.45
C ARG A 58 -2.66 14.43 -14.91
N GLN A 59 -2.67 14.71 -13.61
CA GLN A 59 -3.60 15.63 -12.95
C GLN A 59 -3.02 17.05 -12.78
N GLY A 60 -1.86 17.35 -13.38
CA GLY A 60 -1.19 18.64 -13.23
C GLY A 60 -0.54 18.87 -11.85
N ARG A 61 -0.35 17.80 -11.06
CA ARG A 61 0.29 17.84 -9.73
C ARG A 61 1.74 17.32 -9.81
N PRO A 62 2.59 17.58 -8.79
CA PRO A 62 3.97 17.09 -8.76
C PRO A 62 4.13 15.57 -8.92
N GLY A 63 3.16 14.78 -8.45
CA GLY A 63 3.13 13.34 -8.63
C GLY A 63 3.21 12.54 -7.34
N GLU A 64 4.21 12.82 -6.50
CA GLU A 64 4.58 11.99 -5.35
C GLU A 64 3.47 11.81 -4.30
N GLU A 65 2.59 12.80 -4.16
CA GLU A 65 1.45 12.77 -3.23
C GLU A 65 0.22 12.03 -3.76
N ALA A 66 0.24 11.61 -5.02
CA ALA A 66 -0.88 10.92 -5.60
C ALA A 66 -0.97 9.48 -5.08
N THR A 67 -2.17 9.08 -4.70
CA THR A 67 -2.48 7.71 -4.30
C THR A 67 -3.14 6.97 -5.45
N LEU A 68 -3.05 5.65 -5.52
CA LEU A 68 -3.83 4.73 -6.37
C LEU A 68 -5.05 4.19 -5.61
N ALA A 69 -5.93 3.45 -6.28
CA ALA A 69 -7.13 2.91 -5.64
C ALA A 69 -6.79 1.90 -4.53
N TRP A 70 -5.81 1.02 -4.77
CA TRP A 70 -5.34 0.02 -3.82
C TRP A 70 -4.53 0.60 -2.64
N ASP A 71 -4.03 1.83 -2.74
CA ASP A 71 -3.35 2.50 -1.60
C ASP A 71 -4.32 2.80 -0.45
N ARG A 72 -5.62 2.79 -0.72
CA ARG A 72 -6.68 2.99 0.27
C ARG A 72 -7.13 1.68 0.90
N PHE A 73 -6.58 0.54 0.51
CA PHE A 73 -6.91 -0.73 1.13
C PHE A 73 -6.42 -0.74 2.59
N PRO A 74 -7.21 -1.28 3.53
CA PRO A 74 -6.91 -1.19 4.96
C PRO A 74 -5.74 -2.09 5.39
N THR A 75 -5.31 -3.01 4.54
CA THR A 75 -4.29 -4.01 4.84
C THR A 75 -3.35 -4.19 3.66
N VAL A 76 -2.06 -4.36 3.96
CA VAL A 76 -1.01 -4.67 2.99
C VAL A 76 -0.24 -5.89 3.48
N GLY A 77 0.24 -6.70 2.55
CA GLY A 77 1.14 -7.82 2.81
C GLY A 77 2.22 -7.86 1.74
N LEU A 78 3.35 -8.48 2.07
CA LEU A 78 4.45 -8.71 1.14
C LEU A 78 4.50 -10.19 0.76
N ALA A 79 4.65 -10.48 -0.53
CA ALA A 79 4.78 -11.83 -1.05
C ALA A 79 6.23 -12.09 -1.49
N LYS A 80 6.79 -13.22 -1.09
CA LYS A 80 8.06 -13.71 -1.63
C LYS A 80 7.79 -14.40 -2.96
N VAL A 81 8.42 -13.93 -4.03
CA VAL A 81 8.17 -14.38 -5.42
C VAL A 81 9.25 -15.32 -5.98
N SER A 82 10.23 -15.71 -5.16
CA SER A 82 11.31 -16.60 -5.62
C SER A 82 10.79 -17.99 -5.96
N ALA A 83 11.13 -18.50 -7.13
CA ALA A 83 10.66 -19.81 -7.62
C ALA A 83 11.15 -21.04 -6.82
N ARG A 84 12.18 -20.91 -5.98
CA ARG A 84 12.73 -22.03 -5.20
C ARG A 84 13.42 -21.55 -3.93
N ALA A 85 13.14 -22.19 -2.79
CA ALA A 85 14.04 -22.12 -1.64
C ALA A 85 15.31 -22.91 -2.00
N ARG A 86 16.49 -22.28 -1.96
CA ARG A 86 17.75 -23.03 -2.06
C ARG A 86 17.82 -23.95 -0.82
N PRO A 87 18.05 -25.26 -0.95
CA PRO A 87 18.46 -26.05 0.19
C PRO A 87 19.80 -25.51 0.65
N GLU A 88 19.94 -25.25 1.95
CA GLU A 88 21.21 -24.87 2.54
C GLU A 88 22.24 -25.95 2.18
N ARG A 89 23.38 -25.53 1.64
CA ARG A 89 24.49 -26.45 1.40
C ARG A 89 24.90 -27.01 2.75
N SER A 90 24.61 -28.29 2.98
CA SER A 90 25.26 -29.06 4.05
C SER A 90 26.76 -28.89 3.87
N ALA A 91 27.40 -28.25 4.83
CA ALA A 91 28.85 -28.27 4.95
C ALA A 91 29.29 -29.74 5.09
N LEU A 92 30.05 -30.20 4.11
CA LEU A 92 31.06 -31.25 4.25
C LEU A 92 32.36 -30.67 3.72
#